data_AF-A0A1V5W471-F1
#
_entry.id   AF-A0A1V5W471-F1
#
_cell.length_a   1.000
_cell.length_b   1.000
_cell.length_c   1.000
_cell.angle_alpha   90.00
_cell.angle_beta   90.00
_cell.angle_gamma   90.00
#
_symmetry.space_group_name_H-M   'P 1'
#
loop_
_entity.id
_entity.type
_entity.pdbx_description
1 polymer ?
#
loop_
_entity_poly.entity_id
_entity_poly.type
_entity_poly.pdbx_seq_one_letter_code
_entity_poly.pdbx_strand_id
1 'polypeptide(L)'
;MLKQKTIFIILLLTLLISGCTKLKSDKDAPFSRIEEEASNFEKRTIYKELTEETLRKIPDEMLEVAILDYIDLQINKSNQNTSRTLKKLNKSFQIIYITYNFDEKVSSEGFAGFFMNEGKIFIPDLLDSLREIKAFTSEKIATDAISIYNKYREAFLDGNTDKQLKTKAESELDRIDESFYRKNEDLKELRKIYIKEHLRDFITK
;
A
#
# COMPACT_ATOMS: atom_id res chain seq x y z
N MET A 1 -14.69 -39.16 23.89
CA MET A 1 -15.15 -40.02 22.78
C MET A 1 -15.99 -39.17 21.82
N LEU A 2 -15.53 -39.05 20.56
CA LEU A 2 -16.24 -38.96 19.27
C LEU A 2 -17.72 -38.45 19.30
N LYS A 3 -18.16 -37.44 18.52
CA LYS A 3 -18.05 -37.25 17.05
C LYS A 3 -18.52 -35.82 16.70
N GLN A 4 -17.79 -35.08 15.86
CA GLN A 4 -18.09 -34.83 14.44
C GLN A 4 -19.46 -34.19 14.15
N LYS A 5 -19.44 -32.98 13.57
CA LYS A 5 -20.28 -32.57 12.43
C LYS A 5 -19.68 -31.34 11.74
N THR A 6 -18.79 -31.65 10.80
CA THR A 6 -18.39 -30.80 9.69
C THR A 6 -19.60 -30.52 8.81
N ILE A 7 -19.85 -29.26 8.43
CA ILE A 7 -20.66 -28.93 7.25
C ILE A 7 -19.83 -28.01 6.38
N PHE A 8 -19.15 -28.64 5.42
CA PHE A 8 -18.63 -28.02 4.21
C PHE A 8 -19.82 -27.68 3.32
N ILE A 9 -19.92 -26.42 2.89
CA ILE A 9 -20.81 -26.02 1.80
C ILE A 9 -19.94 -25.97 0.53
N ILE A 10 -19.97 -27.06 -0.24
CA ILE A 10 -19.56 -27.12 -1.65
C ILE A 10 -20.79 -27.58 -2.42
N LEU A 11 -21.41 -26.67 -3.18
CA LEU A 11 -22.32 -26.91 -4.30
C LEU A 11 -22.63 -25.52 -4.88
N LEU A 12 -22.43 -25.17 -6.14
CA LEU A 12 -22.86 -25.81 -7.37
C LEU A 12 -21.95 -25.32 -8.51
N LEU A 13 -21.51 -26.22 -9.39
CA LEU A 13 -21.78 -26.10 -10.82
C LEU A 13 -21.29 -27.38 -11.51
N THR A 14 -22.19 -28.35 -11.66
CA THR A 14 -22.06 -29.42 -12.65
C THR A 14 -23.21 -29.27 -13.64
N LEU A 15 -22.87 -29.00 -14.89
CA LEU A 15 -23.69 -29.28 -16.06
C LEU A 15 -22.84 -30.10 -17.04
N LEU A 16 -23.51 -31.11 -17.59
CA LEU A 16 -22.95 -32.34 -18.14
C LEU A 16 -22.53 -32.22 -19.62
N ILE A 17 -21.36 -32.80 -19.90
CA ILE A 17 -20.98 -33.68 -21.03
C ILE A 17 -21.32 -33.27 -22.48
N SER A 18 -20.26 -33.14 -23.30
CA SER A 18 -20.05 -33.80 -24.61
C SER A 18 -19.47 -32.85 -25.65
N GLY A 19 -18.17 -32.96 -25.86
CA GLY A 19 -17.47 -32.22 -26.90
C GLY A 19 -15.98 -32.47 -26.79
N CYS A 20 -15.53 -33.65 -27.21
CA CYS A 20 -14.12 -33.94 -27.39
C CYS A 20 -13.58 -33.05 -28.51
N THR A 21 -13.09 -31.87 -28.15
CA THR A 21 -12.13 -31.12 -28.94
C THR A 21 -10.97 -30.83 -28.00
N LYS A 22 -9.75 -31.10 -28.47
CA LYS A 22 -8.52 -30.69 -27.78
C LYS A 22 -8.56 -29.18 -27.60
N LEU A 23 -9.07 -28.71 -26.46
CA LEU A 23 -8.73 -27.40 -25.96
C LEU A 23 -7.23 -27.47 -25.64
N LYS A 24 -6.43 -26.79 -26.47
CA LYS A 24 -5.07 -26.46 -26.10
C LYS A 24 -5.16 -25.79 -24.73
N SER A 25 -4.47 -26.38 -23.75
CA SER A 25 -4.22 -25.75 -22.48
C SER A 25 -3.46 -24.46 -22.79
N ASP A 26 -4.17 -23.34 -22.79
CA ASP A 26 -3.55 -22.04 -22.62
C ASP A 26 -2.98 -22.05 -21.20
N LYS A 27 -1.65 -22.22 -21.13
CA LYS A 27 -0.86 -22.06 -19.91
C LYS A 27 -0.69 -20.59 -19.51
N ASP A 28 -1.39 -19.69 -20.21
CA ASP A 28 -1.27 -18.24 -20.09
C ASP A 28 -2.39 -17.64 -19.22
N ALA A 29 -2.84 -18.39 -18.20
CA ALA A 29 -3.90 -17.93 -17.29
C ALA A 29 -3.35 -16.98 -16.21
N PRO A 30 -4.09 -15.94 -15.80
CA PRO A 30 -3.70 -14.99 -14.76
C PRO A 30 -3.36 -15.62 -13.40
N PHE A 31 -3.83 -16.84 -13.14
CA PHE A 31 -3.52 -17.60 -11.92
C PHE A 31 -2.05 -18.03 -11.82
N SER A 32 -1.40 -18.42 -12.92
CA SER A 32 0.00 -18.87 -12.88
C SER A 32 0.96 -17.70 -12.57
N ARG A 33 0.64 -16.50 -13.08
CA ARG A 33 1.38 -15.26 -12.75
C ARG A 33 1.26 -14.87 -11.29
N ILE A 34 0.06 -15.00 -10.70
CA ILE A 34 -0.16 -14.69 -9.28
C ILE A 34 0.61 -15.67 -8.38
N GLU A 35 0.60 -16.97 -8.70
CA GLU A 35 1.38 -17.98 -7.95
C GLU A 35 2.90 -17.74 -8.07
N GLU A 36 3.37 -17.33 -9.25
CA GLU A 36 4.78 -17.01 -9.49
C GLU A 36 5.21 -15.74 -8.73
N GLU A 37 4.43 -14.67 -8.79
CA GLU A 37 4.68 -13.43 -8.03
C GLU A 37 4.70 -13.68 -6.52
N ALA A 38 3.73 -14.45 -6.00
CA ALA A 38 3.68 -14.83 -4.59
C ALA A 38 4.90 -15.67 -4.18
N SER A 39 5.29 -16.67 -4.98
CA SER A 39 6.46 -17.49 -4.70
C SER A 39 7.77 -16.69 -4.74
N ASN A 40 7.88 -15.75 -5.68
CA ASN A 40 9.02 -14.86 -5.80
C ASN A 40 9.10 -13.88 -4.61
N PHE A 41 7.96 -13.41 -4.12
CA PHE A 41 7.88 -12.56 -2.93
C PHE A 41 8.36 -13.29 -1.66
N GLU A 42 7.98 -14.56 -1.46
CA GLU A 42 8.43 -15.35 -0.31
C GLU A 42 9.94 -15.63 -0.33
N LYS A 43 10.53 -15.76 -1.53
CA LYS A 43 11.96 -16.06 -1.73
C LYS A 43 12.83 -14.82 -1.90
N ARG A 44 12.25 -13.62 -1.79
CA ARG A 44 12.97 -12.38 -2.07
C ARG A 44 14.11 -12.15 -1.07
N THR A 45 15.17 -11.50 -1.55
CA THR A 45 16.30 -11.13 -0.71
C THR A 45 15.97 -9.87 0.09
N ILE A 46 16.09 -9.94 1.41
CA ILE A 46 15.97 -8.78 2.30
C ILE A 46 17.38 -8.21 2.53
N TYR A 47 17.65 -7.03 1.96
CA TYR A 47 18.94 -6.39 2.02
C TYR A 47 19.12 -5.63 3.35
N LYS A 48 20.14 -6.00 4.12
CA LYS A 48 20.49 -5.29 5.37
C LYS A 48 21.16 -3.94 5.12
N GLU A 49 21.78 -3.81 3.96
CA GLU A 49 22.49 -2.63 3.46
C GLU A 49 22.21 -2.54 1.96
N LEU A 50 22.01 -1.32 1.46
CA LEU A 50 21.82 -1.03 0.04
C LEU A 50 23.08 -0.31 -0.45
N THR A 51 23.85 -0.96 -1.31
CA THR A 51 25.01 -0.36 -1.99
C THR A 51 24.62 0.02 -3.42
N GLU A 52 25.41 0.87 -4.07
CA GLU A 52 25.19 1.21 -5.48
C GLU A 52 25.15 -0.05 -6.37
N GLU A 53 26.07 -1.00 -6.14
CA GLU A 53 26.11 -2.26 -6.88
C GLU A 53 24.85 -3.09 -6.69
N THR A 54 24.37 -3.21 -5.44
CA THR A 54 23.13 -3.93 -5.13
C THR A 54 21.94 -3.29 -5.81
N LEU A 55 21.78 -1.97 -5.69
CA LEU A 55 20.67 -1.22 -6.29
C LEU A 55 20.64 -1.34 -7.82
N ARG A 56 21.79 -1.40 -8.48
CA ARG A 56 21.87 -1.59 -9.94
C ARG A 56 21.54 -3.02 -10.41
N LYS A 57 21.61 -4.01 -9.51
CA LYS A 57 21.32 -5.42 -9.83
C LYS A 57 19.89 -5.83 -9.50
N ILE A 58 19.22 -5.10 -8.61
CA ILE A 58 17.82 -5.35 -8.28
C ILE A 58 16.97 -5.05 -9.54
N PRO A 59 16.11 -5.98 -9.98
CA PRO A 59 15.18 -5.72 -11.07
C PRO A 59 14.26 -4.53 -10.78
N ASP A 60 13.91 -3.76 -11.80
CA ASP A 60 13.13 -2.52 -11.66
C ASP A 60 11.80 -2.75 -10.92
N GLU A 61 11.15 -3.89 -11.14
CA GLU A 61 9.90 -4.29 -10.50
C GLU A 61 10.05 -4.62 -9.00
N MET A 62 11.26 -4.94 -8.56
CA MET A 62 11.60 -5.29 -7.17
C MET A 62 12.23 -4.13 -6.39
N LEU A 63 12.58 -3.02 -7.05
CA LEU A 63 13.26 -1.89 -6.40
C LEU A 63 12.44 -1.29 -5.24
N GLU A 64 11.15 -1.03 -5.46
CA GLU A 64 10.27 -0.51 -4.40
C GLU A 64 10.20 -1.47 -3.21
N VAL A 65 10.02 -2.76 -3.48
CA VAL A 65 9.94 -3.80 -2.44
C VAL A 65 11.23 -3.88 -1.64
N ALA A 66 12.39 -3.87 -2.30
CA ALA A 66 13.68 -3.92 -1.61
C ALA A 66 13.93 -2.70 -0.71
N ILE A 67 13.46 -1.52 -1.12
CA ILE A 67 13.53 -0.29 -0.32
C ILE A 67 12.59 -0.36 0.88
N LEU A 68 11.35 -0.82 0.69
CA LEU A 68 10.38 -1.03 1.77
C LEU A 68 10.87 -2.06 2.77
N ASP A 69 11.41 -3.20 2.31
CA ASP A 69 12.01 -4.22 3.15
C ASP A 69 13.16 -3.66 4.00
N TYR A 70 13.99 -2.78 3.44
CA TYR A 70 15.04 -2.10 4.19
C TYR A 70 14.43 -1.18 5.27
N ILE A 71 13.42 -0.38 4.93
CA ILE A 71 12.75 0.52 5.89
C ILE A 71 12.13 -0.29 7.03
N ASP A 72 11.41 -1.38 6.72
CA ASP A 72 10.79 -2.27 7.70
C ASP A 72 11.85 -2.92 8.59
N LEU A 73 13.00 -3.31 8.04
CA LEU A 73 14.12 -3.80 8.84
C LEU A 73 14.62 -2.74 9.83
N GLN A 74 14.68 -1.46 9.44
CA GLN A 74 15.07 -0.39 10.36
C GLN A 74 14.03 -0.16 11.45
N ILE A 75 12.74 -0.16 11.09
CA ILE A 75 11.62 -0.05 12.04
C ILE A 75 11.67 -1.19 13.05
N ASN A 76 11.78 -2.44 12.58
CA ASN A 76 11.78 -3.63 13.43
C ASN A 76 13.00 -3.76 14.34
N LYS A 77 14.16 -3.21 13.94
CA LYS A 77 15.36 -3.14 14.79
C LYS A 77 15.27 -2.06 15.86
N SER A 78 14.40 -1.08 15.67
CA SER A 78 14.28 0.08 16.55
C SER A 78 13.32 -0.23 17.70
N ASN A 79 13.71 0.09 18.93
CA ASN A 79 12.79 0.10 20.07
C ASN A 79 11.85 1.34 20.07
N GLN A 80 11.85 2.12 18.98
CA GLN A 80 11.05 3.33 18.82
C GLN A 80 9.91 3.09 17.84
N ASN A 81 8.84 3.88 17.96
CA ASN A 81 7.73 3.82 17.01
C ASN A 81 8.16 4.16 15.57
N THR A 82 7.34 3.72 14.61
CA THR A 82 7.54 3.90 13.16
C THR A 82 7.92 5.34 12.78
N SER A 83 7.17 6.33 13.27
CA SER A 83 7.43 7.74 12.95
C SER A 83 8.83 8.22 13.38
N ARG A 84 9.27 7.87 14.59
CA ARG A 84 10.63 8.26 15.04
C ARG A 84 11.72 7.56 14.26
N THR A 85 11.54 6.30 13.91
CA THR A 85 12.53 5.56 13.13
C THR A 85 12.62 6.11 11.71
N LEU A 86 11.47 6.37 11.08
CA LEU A 86 11.39 6.94 9.74
C LEU A 86 12.08 8.30 9.65
N LYS A 87 11.91 9.17 10.65
CA LYS A 87 12.56 10.48 10.73
C LYS A 87 14.09 10.43 10.80
N LYS A 88 14.69 9.28 11.12
CA LYS A 88 16.15 9.09 11.10
C LYS A 88 16.67 8.67 9.73
N LEU A 89 15.80 8.16 8.86
CA LEU A 89 16.16 7.86 7.48
C LEU A 89 16.18 9.17 6.68
N ASN A 90 16.93 9.19 5.58
CA ASN A 90 16.91 10.36 4.70
C ASN A 90 15.52 10.56 4.06
N LYS A 91 15.28 11.75 3.52
CA LYS A 91 13.96 12.15 3.03
C LYS A 91 13.43 11.23 1.94
N SER A 92 14.27 10.69 1.06
CA SER A 92 13.85 9.79 -0.02
C SER A 92 13.26 8.47 0.50
N PHE A 93 13.83 7.87 1.56
CA PHE A 93 13.18 6.72 2.23
C PHE A 93 11.82 7.10 2.85
N GLN A 94 11.73 8.28 3.46
CA GLN A 94 10.48 8.75 4.06
C GLN A 94 9.39 8.93 3.01
N ILE A 95 9.70 9.56 1.88
CA ILE A 95 8.78 9.79 0.76
C ILE A 95 8.20 8.46 0.27
N ILE A 96 9.05 7.46 0.02
CA ILE A 96 8.60 6.14 -0.45
C ILE A 96 7.69 5.47 0.58
N TYR A 97 8.06 5.48 1.85
CA TYR A 97 7.25 4.85 2.89
C TYR A 97 5.88 5.52 3.07
N ILE A 98 5.86 6.86 3.10
CA ILE A 98 4.64 7.65 3.31
C ILE A 98 3.68 7.44 2.14
N THR A 99 4.18 7.55 0.91
CA THR A 99 3.34 7.43 -0.29
C THR A 99 2.88 6.00 -0.52
N TYR A 100 3.69 4.99 -0.17
CA TYR A 100 3.27 3.59 -0.15
C TYR A 100 2.15 3.33 0.87
N ASN A 101 2.33 3.76 2.13
CA ASN A 101 1.32 3.56 3.17
C ASN A 101 0.02 4.29 2.84
N PHE A 102 0.10 5.51 2.30
CA PHE A 102 -1.05 6.25 1.84
C PHE A 102 -1.84 5.48 0.76
N ASP A 103 -1.13 4.99 -0.26
CA ASP A 103 -1.71 4.23 -1.37
C ASP A 103 -2.37 2.93 -0.88
N GLU A 104 -1.68 2.15 -0.03
CA GLU A 104 -2.20 0.89 0.54
C GLU A 104 -3.43 1.12 1.42
N LYS A 105 -3.36 2.09 2.32
CA LYS A 105 -4.45 2.36 3.29
C LYS A 105 -5.68 2.92 2.61
N VAL A 106 -5.54 3.90 1.73
CA VAL A 106 -6.71 4.47 1.05
C VAL A 106 -7.32 3.46 0.07
N SER A 107 -6.49 2.66 -0.61
CA SER A 107 -7.01 1.63 -1.52
C SER A 107 -7.76 0.49 -0.82
N SER A 108 -7.42 0.20 0.45
CA SER A 108 -8.01 -0.91 1.21
C SER A 108 -9.13 -0.47 2.17
N GLU A 109 -9.01 0.70 2.78
CA GLU A 109 -9.85 1.16 3.88
C GLU A 109 -10.47 2.56 3.63
N GLY A 110 -10.15 3.21 2.50
CA GLY A 110 -10.53 4.59 2.22
C GLY A 110 -9.81 5.63 3.09
N PHE A 111 -10.13 6.89 2.89
CA PHE A 111 -9.57 8.00 3.68
C PHE A 111 -9.97 7.93 5.15
N ALA A 112 -11.17 7.43 5.45
CA ALA A 112 -11.60 7.23 6.84
C ALA A 112 -10.66 6.26 7.59
N GLY A 113 -10.32 5.12 6.98
CA GLY A 113 -9.36 4.18 7.53
C GLY A 113 -7.96 4.78 7.68
N PHE A 114 -7.49 5.50 6.66
CA PHE A 114 -6.21 6.23 6.72
C PHE A 114 -6.13 7.19 7.92
N PHE A 115 -7.20 7.95 8.21
CA PHE A 115 -7.22 8.92 9.31
C PHE A 115 -7.45 8.32 10.70
N MET A 116 -8.12 7.17 10.80
CA MET A 116 -8.35 6.50 12.08
C MET A 116 -7.09 5.78 12.58
N ASN A 117 -6.35 5.15 11.66
CA ASN A 117 -5.23 4.27 11.97
C ASN A 117 -3.88 5.01 11.97
N GLU A 118 -2.79 4.27 11.70
CA GLU A 118 -1.43 4.82 11.70
C GLU A 118 -1.20 5.86 10.59
N GLY A 119 -2.06 5.93 9.57
CA GLY A 119 -1.94 6.88 8.46
C GLY A 119 -1.91 8.36 8.90
N LYS A 120 -2.62 8.70 9.98
CA LYS A 120 -2.66 10.08 10.53
C LYS A 120 -1.29 10.62 10.92
N ILE A 121 -0.32 9.76 11.24
CA ILE A 121 1.03 10.19 11.62
C ILE A 121 1.81 10.77 10.44
N PHE A 122 1.38 10.51 9.21
CA PHE A 122 2.04 10.95 7.97
C PHE A 122 1.45 12.23 7.38
N ILE A 123 0.29 12.71 7.87
CA ILE A 123 -0.37 13.93 7.36
C ILE A 123 0.59 15.13 7.20
N PRO A 124 1.50 15.43 8.17
CA PRO A 124 2.38 16.58 8.05
C PRO A 124 3.32 16.54 6.84
N ASP A 125 3.66 15.34 6.36
CA ASP A 125 4.64 15.13 5.29
C ASP A 125 4.00 14.60 3.99
N LEU A 126 2.70 14.25 4.02
CA LEU A 126 2.03 13.54 2.93
C LEU A 126 1.98 14.36 1.63
N LEU A 127 1.52 15.61 1.70
CA LEU A 127 1.34 16.43 0.49
C LEU A 127 2.67 16.71 -0.20
N ASP A 128 3.71 17.03 0.59
CA ASP A 128 5.05 17.23 0.04
C ASP A 128 5.58 15.92 -0.56
N SER A 129 5.39 14.77 0.09
CA SER A 129 5.84 13.48 -0.43
C SER A 129 5.14 13.09 -1.74
N LEU A 130 3.83 13.36 -1.86
CA LEU A 130 3.09 13.16 -3.11
C LEU A 130 3.62 14.08 -4.21
N ARG A 131 3.90 15.35 -3.88
CA ARG A 131 4.46 16.31 -4.84
C ARG A 131 5.84 15.90 -5.35
N GLU A 132 6.71 15.40 -4.47
CA GLU A 132 8.07 14.94 -4.83
C GLU A 132 8.04 13.78 -5.84
N ILE A 133 7.10 12.84 -5.69
CA ILE A 133 6.91 11.75 -6.68
C ILE A 133 6.07 12.19 -7.89
N LYS A 134 5.75 13.49 -8.02
CA LYS A 134 4.95 14.09 -9.10
C LYS A 134 3.50 13.54 -9.15
N ALA A 135 2.98 13.08 -8.01
CA ALA A 135 1.62 12.57 -7.83
C ALA A 135 0.60 13.69 -7.61
N PHE A 136 0.54 14.66 -8.55
CA PHE A 136 -0.23 15.90 -8.37
C PHE A 136 -1.74 15.67 -8.28
N THR A 137 -2.27 14.62 -8.92
CA THR A 137 -3.70 14.29 -8.82
C THR A 137 -4.01 13.77 -7.43
N SER A 138 -3.19 12.83 -6.94
CA SER A 138 -3.33 12.32 -5.57
C SER A 138 -3.10 13.40 -4.52
N GLU A 139 -2.15 14.31 -4.73
CA GLU A 139 -1.90 15.46 -3.86
C GLU A 139 -3.16 16.33 -3.69
N LYS A 140 -3.83 16.66 -4.80
CA LYS A 140 -5.07 17.44 -4.76
C LYS A 140 -6.18 16.70 -4.01
N ILE A 141 -6.37 15.41 -4.29
CA ILE A 141 -7.39 14.59 -3.62
C ILE A 141 -7.09 14.48 -2.12
N ALA A 142 -5.83 14.25 -1.74
CA ALA A 142 -5.39 14.19 -0.35
C ALA A 142 -5.60 15.54 0.36
N THR A 143 -5.39 16.67 -0.33
CA THR A 143 -5.66 18.00 0.20
C THR A 143 -7.14 18.16 0.56
N ASP A 144 -8.03 17.75 -0.34
CA ASP A 144 -9.48 17.80 -0.12
C ASP A 144 -9.89 16.90 1.07
N ALA A 145 -9.34 15.68 1.15
CA ALA A 145 -9.57 14.76 2.27
C ALA A 145 -9.04 15.29 3.62
N ILE A 146 -7.84 15.88 3.64
CA ILE A 146 -7.25 16.49 4.85
C ILE A 146 -8.09 17.67 5.33
N SER A 147 -8.69 18.44 4.42
CA SER A 147 -9.62 19.52 4.78
C SER A 147 -10.84 18.98 5.53
N ILE A 148 -11.43 17.89 5.04
CA ILE A 148 -12.55 17.21 5.70
C ILE A 148 -12.12 16.63 7.05
N TYR A 149 -10.96 15.98 7.12
CA TYR A 149 -10.38 15.49 8.38
C TYR A 149 -10.23 16.62 9.40
N ASN A 150 -9.70 17.77 8.99
CA ASN A 150 -9.53 18.92 9.89
C ASN A 150 -10.87 19.49 10.37
N LYS A 151 -11.86 19.57 9.47
CA LYS A 151 -13.24 19.99 9.79
C LYS A 151 -13.91 19.03 10.78
N TYR A 152 -13.60 17.74 10.72
CA TYR A 152 -14.19 16.69 11.55
C TYR A 152 -13.18 16.03 12.49
N ARG A 153 -12.13 16.74 12.92
CA ARG A 153 -11.01 16.13 13.65
C ARG A 153 -11.46 15.34 14.88
N GLU A 154 -12.46 15.85 15.59
CA GLU A 154 -13.05 15.19 16.76
C GLU A 154 -13.63 13.80 16.45
N ALA A 155 -14.18 13.60 15.24
CA ALA A 155 -14.71 12.31 14.79
C ALA A 155 -13.67 11.17 14.79
N PHE A 156 -12.39 11.52 14.67
CA PHE A 156 -11.27 10.59 14.53
C PHE A 156 -10.42 10.46 15.81
N LEU A 157 -10.86 11.05 16.93
CA LEU A 157 -10.20 10.90 18.22
C LEU A 157 -10.57 9.56 18.86
N ASP A 158 -9.58 8.91 19.46
CA ASP A 158 -9.78 7.67 20.19
C ASP A 158 -10.78 7.89 21.34
N GLY A 159 -11.79 7.01 21.44
CA GLY A 159 -12.83 7.11 22.46
C GLY A 159 -13.98 8.05 22.14
N ASN A 160 -14.02 8.69 20.96
CA ASN A 160 -15.21 9.43 20.55
C ASN A 160 -16.40 8.46 20.33
N THR A 161 -17.53 8.77 20.97
CA THR A 161 -18.78 7.99 20.89
C THR A 161 -19.87 8.70 20.08
N ASP A 162 -19.61 9.91 19.56
CA ASP A 162 -20.54 10.63 18.70
C ASP A 162 -20.64 9.98 17.32
N LYS A 163 -21.60 9.05 17.22
CA LYS A 163 -21.91 8.33 15.99
C LYS A 163 -22.39 9.26 14.87
N GLN A 164 -23.07 10.36 15.18
CA GLN A 164 -23.59 11.26 14.14
C GLN A 164 -22.46 12.05 13.49
N LEU A 165 -21.54 12.58 14.31
CA LEU A 165 -20.36 13.27 13.81
C LEU A 165 -19.48 12.34 12.97
N LYS A 166 -19.26 11.11 13.44
CA LYS A 166 -18.51 10.09 12.71
C LYS A 166 -19.15 9.75 11.36
N THR A 167 -20.45 9.45 11.34
CA THR A 167 -21.19 9.13 10.11
C THR A 167 -21.12 10.29 9.10
N LYS A 168 -21.19 11.54 9.59
CA LYS A 168 -21.08 12.73 8.72
C LYS A 168 -19.70 12.87 8.12
N ALA A 169 -18.65 12.65 8.91
CA ALA A 169 -17.26 12.71 8.46
C ALA A 169 -16.96 11.63 7.41
N GLU A 170 -17.34 10.38 7.70
CA GLU A 170 -17.19 9.24 6.79
C GLU A 170 -17.92 9.49 5.46
N SER A 171 -19.17 9.94 5.51
CA SER A 171 -19.94 10.22 4.27
C SER A 171 -19.34 11.33 3.40
N GLU A 172 -18.68 12.33 3.97
CA GLU A 172 -17.96 13.35 3.18
C GLU A 172 -16.66 12.76 2.59
N LEU A 173 -15.96 11.89 3.31
CA LEU A 173 -14.75 11.22 2.84
C LEU A 173 -15.02 10.18 1.75
N ASP A 174 -16.11 9.42 1.83
CA ASP A 174 -16.50 8.41 0.83
C ASP A 174 -16.60 9.03 -0.58
N ARG A 175 -17.03 10.29 -0.67
CA ARG A 175 -17.10 11.03 -1.95
C ARG A 175 -15.72 11.34 -2.52
N ILE A 176 -14.73 11.52 -1.64
CA ILE A 176 -13.33 11.74 -2.03
C ILE A 176 -12.66 10.42 -2.40
N ASP A 177 -13.00 9.32 -1.72
CA ASP A 177 -12.53 7.97 -2.05
C ASP A 177 -12.86 7.61 -3.51
N GLU A 178 -14.06 7.92 -3.98
CA GLU A 178 -14.42 7.72 -5.40
C GLU A 178 -13.48 8.44 -6.36
N SER A 179 -13.03 9.64 -6.02
CA SER A 179 -12.06 10.40 -6.82
C SER A 179 -10.68 9.73 -6.80
N PHE A 180 -10.28 9.19 -5.65
CA PHE A 180 -9.03 8.45 -5.51
C PHE A 180 -9.03 7.14 -6.31
N TYR A 181 -10.15 6.41 -6.34
CA TYR A 181 -10.25 5.16 -7.11
C TYR A 181 -10.34 5.37 -8.62
N ARG A 182 -10.83 6.53 -9.06
CA ARG A 182 -10.94 6.88 -10.49
C ARG A 182 -9.72 7.63 -11.04
N LYS A 183 -8.77 8.00 -10.19
CA LYS A 183 -7.58 8.75 -10.63
C LYS A 183 -6.81 7.95 -11.68
N ASN A 184 -6.37 8.63 -12.74
CA ASN A 184 -5.48 8.05 -13.75
C ASN A 184 -4.01 8.29 -13.36
N GLU A 185 -3.65 7.84 -12.16
CA GLU A 185 -2.32 8.02 -11.58
C GLU A 185 -1.94 6.73 -10.84
N ASP A 186 -0.87 6.08 -11.29
CA ASP A 186 -0.33 4.88 -10.67
C ASP A 186 0.78 5.29 -9.69
N LEU A 187 0.43 5.32 -8.40
CA LEU A 187 1.36 5.72 -7.34
C LEU A 187 2.57 4.78 -7.23
N LYS A 188 2.40 3.48 -7.52
CA LYS A 188 3.51 2.53 -7.53
C LYS A 188 4.49 2.83 -8.65
N GLU A 189 4.00 3.12 -9.84
CA GLU A 189 4.88 3.47 -10.96
C GLU A 189 5.59 4.81 -10.72
N LEU A 190 4.91 5.81 -10.17
CA LEU A 190 5.52 7.09 -9.80
C LEU A 190 6.62 6.94 -8.74
N ARG A 191 6.40 6.11 -7.72
CA ARG A 191 7.44 5.78 -6.71
C ARG A 191 8.64 5.08 -7.36
N LYS A 192 8.43 4.13 -8.28
CA LYS A 192 9.52 3.49 -9.02
C LYS A 192 10.33 4.48 -9.85
N ILE A 193 9.67 5.41 -10.55
CA ILE A 193 10.34 6.48 -11.30
C ILE A 193 11.19 7.33 -10.36
N TYR A 194 10.62 7.79 -9.24
CA TYR A 194 11.34 8.56 -8.23
C TYR A 194 12.58 7.82 -7.72
N ILE A 195 12.45 6.54 -7.36
CA ILE A 195 13.57 5.71 -6.89
C ILE A 195 14.71 5.70 -7.91
N LYS A 196 14.40 5.54 -9.19
CA LYS A 196 15.40 5.50 -10.27
C LYS A 196 16.06 6.85 -10.51
N GLU A 197 15.30 7.94 -10.48
CA GLU A 197 15.82 9.32 -10.59
C GLU A 197 16.72 9.68 -9.39
N HIS A 198 16.46 9.09 -8.22
CA HIS A 198 17.11 9.40 -6.94
C HIS A 198 17.94 8.24 -6.36
N LEU A 199 18.45 7.32 -7.20
CA LEU A 199 19.04 6.05 -6.75
C LEU A 199 20.13 6.20 -5.68
N ARG A 200 20.92 7.28 -5.74
CA ARG A 200 21.99 7.58 -4.78
C ARG A 200 21.49 7.84 -3.36
N ASP A 201 20.26 8.36 -3.22
CA ASP A 201 19.68 8.63 -1.91
C ASP A 201 19.34 7.34 -1.16
N PHE A 202 19.26 6.21 -1.87
CA PHE A 202 18.97 4.90 -1.29
C PHE A 202 20.23 4.10 -0.94
N ILE A 203 21.42 4.67 -1.13
CA ILE A 203 22.68 4.05 -0.71
C ILE A 203 22.84 4.24 0.80
N THR A 204 23.06 3.14 1.51
CA THR A 204 23.19 3.12 2.98
C THR A 204 24.61 2.78 3.44
N LYS A 205 25.53 2.52 2.49
CA LYS A 205 26.92 2.18 2.73
C LYS A 205 27.81 2.52 1.54
#